data_AF-A0AAD7E851-F1
#
_entry.id   AF-A0AAD7E851-F1
#
_cell.length_a   1.000
_cell.length_b   1.000
_cell.length_c   1.000
_cell.angle_alpha   90.00
_cell.angle_beta   90.00
_cell.angle_gamma   90.00
#
_symmetry.space_group_name_H-M   'P 1'
#
loop_
_entity.id
_entity.type
_entity.pdbx_description
1 polymer ?
#
loop_
_entity_poly.entity_id
_entity_poly.type
_entity_poly.pdbx_seq_one_letter_code
_entity_poly.pdbx_strand_id
1 'polypeptide(L)'
;CAHCSPPVKLSSRIPDILNHNATHILFDPAIKAQDQPCGLCLRPAPQCRFVLKGSSPADIQVDGRKLNCPGYSRFSYQTASVSETRNPSSNVPVLCPTSSCSAVIWKYMLHRHFKECHPGLPQSVYDAHAISAMEKELLKVLWDNRHTKTQRKSKKSKQKKGIEQDASERYKTSWALR
;
A
#
# COMPACT_ATOMS: atom_id res chain seq x y z
N CYS A 1 11.27 3.61 13.30
CA CYS A 1 10.10 2.90 13.82
C CYS A 1 10.41 2.49 15.24
N ALA A 2 9.71 3.11 16.21
CA ALA A 2 9.88 2.81 17.62
C ALA A 2 9.19 1.49 18.03
N HIS A 3 8.28 0.96 17.19
CA HIS A 3 7.64 -0.34 17.41
C HIS A 3 8.52 -1.52 17.00
N CYS A 4 9.63 -1.29 16.30
CA CYS A 4 10.62 -2.33 16.00
C CYS A 4 11.67 -2.43 17.11
N SER A 5 12.09 -3.64 17.43
CA SER A 5 13.23 -3.92 18.30
C SER A 5 14.19 -4.89 17.58
N PRO A 6 15.37 -4.42 17.13
CA PRO A 6 15.89 -3.05 17.24
C PRO A 6 15.13 -2.03 16.38
N PRO A 7 15.17 -0.72 16.71
CA PRO A 7 14.49 0.31 15.92
C PRO A 7 14.95 0.36 14.46
N VAL A 8 13.99 0.30 13.53
CA VAL A 8 14.24 0.38 12.08
C VAL A 8 14.15 1.82 11.61
N LYS A 9 15.12 2.31 10.81
CA LYS A 9 15.01 3.64 10.19
C LYS A 9 13.91 3.62 9.12
N LEU A 10 12.88 4.46 9.28
CA LEU A 10 11.82 4.59 8.29
C LEU A 10 12.27 5.39 7.08
N SER A 11 11.78 5.00 5.90
CA SER A 11 11.87 5.78 4.66
C SER A 11 11.03 7.06 4.79
N SER A 12 11.39 8.10 4.04
CA SER A 12 10.55 9.30 3.89
C SER A 12 9.43 9.12 2.85
N ARG A 13 9.46 8.03 2.06
CA ARG A 13 8.45 7.75 1.04
C ARG A 13 7.22 7.11 1.69
N ILE A 14 6.05 7.69 1.45
CA ILE A 14 4.79 7.20 2.01
C ILE A 14 4.50 5.72 1.65
N PRO A 15 4.68 5.23 0.41
CA PRO A 15 4.46 3.82 0.13
C PRO A 15 5.31 2.89 0.99
N ASP A 16 6.57 3.25 1.26
CA ASP A 16 7.46 2.46 2.10
C ASP A 16 6.98 2.48 3.58
N ILE A 17 6.47 3.63 4.05
CA ILE A 17 5.87 3.77 5.39
C ILE A 17 4.58 2.94 5.50
N LEU A 18 3.69 3.00 4.51
CA LEU A 18 2.45 2.24 4.48
C LEU A 18 2.74 0.75 4.54
N ASN A 19 3.68 0.25 3.73
CA ASN A 19 4.12 -1.14 3.78
C ASN A 19 4.62 -1.52 5.17
N HIS A 20 5.53 -0.72 5.73
CA HIS A 20 6.10 -1.01 7.05
C HIS A 20 5.01 -1.05 8.14
N ASN A 21 4.16 -0.03 8.20
CA ASN A 21 3.11 0.04 9.22
C ASN A 21 2.03 -1.03 9.00
N ALA A 22 1.70 -1.38 7.75
CA ALA A 22 0.81 -2.48 7.43
C ALA A 22 1.31 -3.81 8.03
N THR A 23 2.63 -4.06 8.00
CA THR A 23 3.18 -5.26 8.67
C THR A 23 2.96 -5.25 10.17
N HIS A 24 3.10 -4.08 10.83
CA HIS A 24 2.78 -3.95 12.24
C HIS A 24 1.29 -4.20 12.52
N ILE A 25 0.40 -3.57 11.75
CA ILE A 25 -1.06 -3.72 11.90
C ILE A 25 -1.50 -5.19 11.77
N LEU A 26 -0.84 -5.98 10.90
CA LEU A 26 -1.24 -7.36 10.61
C LEU A 26 -0.56 -8.40 11.49
N PHE A 27 0.69 -8.18 11.91
CA PHE A 27 1.53 -9.24 12.48
C PHE A 27 2.19 -8.88 13.81
N ASP A 28 2.10 -7.62 14.26
CA ASP A 28 2.64 -7.22 15.55
C ASP A 28 1.61 -7.45 16.66
N PRO A 29 1.86 -8.38 17.61
CA PRO A 29 0.92 -8.64 18.69
C PRO A 29 0.76 -7.44 19.65
N ALA A 30 1.69 -6.48 19.65
CA ALA A 30 1.58 -5.26 20.43
C ALA A 30 0.60 -4.24 19.83
N ILE A 31 0.32 -4.33 18.53
CA ILE A 31 -0.60 -3.44 17.83
C ILE A 31 -1.98 -4.09 17.76
N LYS A 32 -2.90 -3.57 18.56
CA LYS A 32 -4.25 -4.13 18.62
C LYS A 32 -5.13 -3.45 17.57
N ALA A 33 -5.82 -4.26 16.77
CA ALA A 33 -6.80 -3.75 15.81
C ALA A 33 -7.91 -2.90 16.45
N GLN A 34 -8.17 -3.07 17.76
CA GLN A 34 -9.15 -2.26 18.51
C GLN A 34 -8.80 -0.81 18.63
N ASP A 35 -7.52 -0.51 18.55
CA ASP A 35 -7.06 0.85 18.67
C ASP A 35 -7.19 1.60 17.34
N GLN A 36 -7.68 0.92 16.28
CA GLN A 36 -7.80 1.43 14.92
C GLN A 36 -6.55 2.22 14.48
N PRO A 37 -5.37 1.57 14.51
CA PRO A 37 -4.09 2.24 14.31
C PRO A 37 -4.02 2.96 12.97
N CYS A 38 -3.46 4.17 12.98
CA CYS A 38 -3.23 4.95 11.78
C CYS A 38 -2.20 4.25 10.86
N GLY A 39 -2.55 4.08 9.58
CA GLY A 39 -1.64 3.49 8.59
C GLY A 39 -0.31 4.25 8.36
N LEU A 40 -0.22 5.53 8.76
CA LEU A 40 0.99 6.35 8.57
C LEU A 40 1.86 6.53 9.80
N CYS A 41 1.28 6.47 11.01
CA CYS A 41 2.03 6.73 12.24
C CYS A 41 1.71 5.78 13.38
N LEU A 42 0.84 4.78 13.17
CA LEU A 42 0.41 3.77 14.15
C LEU A 42 -0.26 4.31 15.43
N ARG A 43 -0.41 5.62 15.58
CA ARG A 43 -1.19 6.20 16.68
C ARG A 43 -2.64 5.72 16.61
N PRO A 44 -3.25 5.45 17.77
CA PRO A 44 -4.61 4.94 17.83
C PRO A 44 -5.64 6.00 17.43
N ALA A 45 -6.80 5.59 16.95
CA ALA A 45 -7.94 6.49 16.80
C ALA A 45 -8.40 7.01 18.18
N PRO A 46 -8.93 8.25 18.29
CA PRO A 46 -9.18 9.22 17.22
C PRO A 46 -8.01 10.18 16.94
N GLN A 47 -6.78 9.86 17.36
CA GLN A 47 -5.65 10.81 17.30
C GLN A 47 -5.28 11.24 15.87
N CYS A 48 -5.62 10.42 14.87
CA CYS A 48 -5.48 10.75 13.46
C CYS A 48 -6.84 10.73 12.77
N ARG A 49 -7.26 11.87 12.24
CA ARG A 49 -8.45 12.05 11.41
C ARG A 49 -8.03 12.32 9.97
N PHE A 50 -8.68 11.65 9.04
CA PHE A 50 -8.51 11.84 7.61
C PHE A 50 -9.84 12.26 7.01
N VAL A 51 -9.77 13.10 5.98
CA VAL A 51 -10.90 13.47 5.14
C VAL A 51 -10.53 13.13 3.71
N LEU A 52 -11.45 12.50 2.99
CA LEU A 52 -11.31 12.23 1.57
C LEU A 52 -12.05 13.30 0.75
N LYS A 53 -11.52 13.60 -0.43
CA LYS A 53 -12.13 14.49 -1.42
C LYS A 53 -12.09 13.83 -2.79
N GLY A 54 -12.95 14.27 -3.69
CA GLY A 54 -13.13 13.69 -5.02
C GLY A 54 -14.57 13.27 -5.23
N SER A 55 -15.03 13.30 -6.48
CA SER A 55 -16.41 12.99 -6.86
C SER A 55 -16.54 11.67 -7.60
N SER A 56 -15.42 11.11 -8.07
CA SER A 56 -15.34 9.81 -8.74
C SER A 56 -14.27 8.94 -8.06
N PRO A 57 -14.33 7.61 -8.16
CA PRO A 57 -13.29 6.71 -7.65
C PRO A 57 -11.88 7.02 -8.16
N ALA A 58 -11.75 7.53 -9.39
CA ALA A 58 -10.47 7.91 -10.00
C ALA A 58 -9.89 9.19 -9.37
N ASP A 59 -10.75 10.07 -8.86
CA ASP A 59 -10.37 11.38 -8.31
C ASP A 59 -10.26 11.39 -6.78
N ILE A 60 -10.50 10.25 -6.12
CA ILE A 60 -10.40 10.15 -4.66
C ILE A 60 -8.97 10.49 -4.24
N GLN A 61 -8.84 11.44 -3.32
CA GLN A 61 -7.59 11.84 -2.70
C GLN A 61 -7.80 12.14 -1.21
N VAL A 62 -6.73 12.04 -0.44
CA VAL A 62 -6.71 12.58 0.93
C VAL A 62 -6.71 14.11 0.86
N ASP A 63 -7.64 14.75 1.58
CA ASP A 63 -7.61 16.20 1.78
C ASP A 63 -6.53 16.58 2.79
N GLY A 64 -5.33 16.88 2.27
CA GLY A 64 -4.17 17.30 3.06
C GLY A 64 -4.40 18.53 3.94
N ARG A 65 -5.46 19.31 3.71
CA ARG A 65 -5.81 20.48 4.53
C ARG A 65 -6.70 20.14 5.73
N LYS A 66 -7.34 18.96 5.72
CA LYS A 66 -8.32 18.53 6.72
C LYS A 66 -7.90 17.21 7.37
N LEU A 67 -6.67 17.18 7.89
CA LEU A 67 -6.12 16.04 8.64
C LEU A 67 -5.19 16.52 9.75
N ASN A 68 -4.88 15.64 10.70
CA ASN A 68 -3.99 15.94 11.84
C ASN A 68 -2.92 14.84 12.08
N CYS A 69 -2.58 14.06 11.06
CA CYS A 69 -1.58 13.00 11.16
C CYS A 69 -0.15 13.55 10.96
N PRO A 70 0.77 13.39 11.92
CA PRO A 70 2.16 13.85 11.80
C PRO A 70 2.96 13.03 10.80
N GLY A 71 2.53 11.80 10.49
CA GLY A 71 3.14 10.94 9.48
C GLY A 71 2.66 11.25 8.05
N TYR A 72 1.77 12.23 7.87
CA TYR A 72 1.24 12.56 6.55
C TYR A 72 2.24 13.38 5.73
N SER A 73 2.47 12.92 4.51
CA SER A 73 2.97 13.70 3.40
C SER A 73 2.12 13.37 2.19
N ARG A 74 2.10 14.24 1.17
CA ARG A 74 1.30 14.02 -0.03
C ARG A 74 1.80 12.78 -0.78
N PHE A 75 0.87 11.92 -1.20
CA PHE A 75 1.14 10.73 -2.00
C PHE A 75 0.02 10.52 -3.03
N SER A 76 0.29 9.69 -4.04
CA SER A 76 -0.73 9.26 -5.00
C SER A 76 -1.67 8.27 -4.33
N TYR A 77 -2.91 8.68 -4.08
CA TYR A 77 -3.93 7.82 -3.48
C TYR A 77 -4.20 6.58 -4.34
N GLN A 78 -4.41 6.78 -5.65
CA GLN A 78 -4.70 5.69 -6.58
C GLN A 78 -3.60 4.62 -6.55
N THR A 79 -2.34 5.03 -6.66
CA THR A 79 -1.20 4.09 -6.60
C THR A 79 -1.11 3.37 -5.26
N ALA A 80 -1.35 4.07 -4.14
CA ALA A 80 -1.30 3.46 -2.80
C ALA A 80 -2.51 2.57 -2.49
N SER A 81 -3.61 2.70 -3.23
CA SER A 81 -4.82 1.88 -3.06
C SER A 81 -4.72 0.50 -3.73
N VAL A 82 -3.64 0.27 -4.50
CA VAL A 82 -3.40 -0.97 -5.25
C VAL A 82 -2.24 -1.73 -4.62
N SER A 83 -2.46 -3.01 -4.31
CA SER A 83 -1.41 -3.91 -3.83
C SER A 83 -0.57 -4.39 -5.01
N GLU A 84 0.73 -4.09 -4.99
CA GLU A 84 1.70 -4.49 -6.01
C GLU A 84 2.89 -5.21 -5.38
N THR A 85 3.64 -6.02 -6.15
CA THR A 85 4.85 -6.71 -5.63
C THR A 85 5.85 -5.75 -4.99
N ARG A 86 5.99 -4.53 -5.52
CA ARG A 86 6.92 -3.51 -4.99
C ARG A 86 6.32 -2.69 -3.84
N ASN A 87 5.00 -2.52 -3.83
CA ASN A 87 4.26 -1.80 -2.80
C ASN A 87 3.07 -2.66 -2.39
N PRO A 88 3.27 -3.68 -1.55
CA PRO A 88 2.23 -4.65 -1.28
C PRO A 88 1.05 -4.08 -0.52
N SER A 89 1.24 -3.05 0.31
CA SER A 89 0.13 -2.49 1.07
C SER A 89 -0.78 -1.64 0.20
N SER A 90 -2.05 -2.02 0.20
CA SER A 90 -3.19 -1.22 -0.26
C SER A 90 -3.89 -0.47 0.88
N ASN A 91 -3.26 -0.38 2.06
CA ASN A 91 -3.86 0.20 3.25
C ASN A 91 -3.93 1.73 3.12
N VAL A 92 -5.04 2.24 2.64
CA VAL A 92 -5.36 3.67 2.55
C VAL A 92 -6.62 4.00 3.35
N PRO A 93 -6.85 5.27 3.74
CA PRO A 93 -8.15 5.67 4.28
C PRO A 93 -9.20 5.54 3.18
N VAL A 94 -10.34 4.93 3.48
CA VAL A 94 -11.47 4.72 2.56
C VAL A 94 -12.75 5.18 3.25
N LEU A 95 -13.74 5.62 2.45
CA LEU A 95 -15.09 5.82 2.98
C LEU A 95 -15.70 4.45 3.32
N CYS A 96 -16.49 4.40 4.39
CA CYS A 96 -17.33 3.24 4.62
C CYS A 96 -18.28 3.06 3.42
N PRO A 97 -18.37 1.86 2.83
CA PRO A 97 -19.25 1.59 1.69
C PRO A 97 -20.75 1.61 2.06
N THR A 98 -21.09 1.56 3.35
CA THR A 98 -22.48 1.61 3.81
C THR A 98 -23.05 3.01 3.62
N SER A 99 -24.18 3.15 2.92
CA SER A 99 -24.78 4.44 2.56
C SER A 99 -25.16 5.33 3.76
N SER A 100 -25.44 4.73 4.92
CA SER A 100 -25.74 5.43 6.17
C SER A 100 -24.50 5.87 6.97
N CYS A 101 -23.29 5.58 6.48
CA CYS A 101 -22.03 5.81 7.19
C CYS A 101 -21.09 6.70 6.40
N SER A 102 -20.69 7.82 7.00
CA SER A 102 -19.71 8.76 6.41
C SER A 102 -18.31 8.62 6.99
N ALA A 103 -18.05 7.53 7.74
CA ALA A 103 -16.76 7.31 8.39
C ALA A 103 -15.64 7.10 7.36
N VAL A 104 -14.48 7.71 7.62
CA VAL A 104 -13.25 7.46 6.88
C VAL A 104 -12.37 6.53 7.71
N ILE A 105 -12.20 5.30 7.24
CA ILE A 105 -11.55 4.20 7.98
C ILE A 105 -10.35 3.71 7.17
N TRP A 106 -9.26 3.32 7.83
CA TRP A 106 -8.17 2.63 7.13
C TRP A 106 -8.65 1.28 6.59
N LYS A 107 -8.37 0.96 5.31
CA LYS A 107 -8.87 -0.24 4.62
C LYS A 107 -8.76 -1.50 5.47
N TYR A 108 -7.61 -1.72 6.13
CA TYR A 108 -7.39 -2.94 6.91
C TYR A 108 -8.28 -3.04 8.16
N MET A 109 -8.81 -1.92 8.64
CA MET A 109 -9.72 -1.84 9.79
C MET A 109 -11.20 -1.93 9.39
N LEU A 110 -11.54 -1.97 8.08
CA LEU A 110 -12.93 -2.02 7.62
C LEU A 110 -13.71 -3.22 8.16
N HIS A 111 -13.11 -4.41 8.15
CA HIS A 111 -13.76 -5.62 8.70
C HIS A 111 -14.20 -5.44 10.14
N ARG A 112 -13.38 -4.78 10.95
CA ARG A 112 -13.72 -4.48 12.33
C ARG A 112 -14.82 -3.43 12.41
N HIS A 113 -14.68 -2.34 11.65
CA HIS A 113 -15.69 -1.30 11.57
C HIS A 113 -17.08 -1.86 11.20
N PHE A 114 -17.14 -2.82 10.26
CA PHE A 114 -18.38 -3.52 9.92
C PHE A 114 -18.98 -4.27 11.10
N LYS A 115 -18.17 -5.01 11.86
CA LYS A 115 -18.66 -5.75 13.04
C LYS A 115 -19.21 -4.82 14.13
N GLU A 116 -18.56 -3.68 14.36
CA GLU A 116 -18.89 -2.76 15.45
C GLU A 116 -20.01 -1.78 15.10
N CYS A 117 -19.99 -1.24 13.88
CA CYS A 117 -20.89 -0.16 13.47
C CYS A 117 -22.03 -0.64 12.55
N HIS A 118 -21.88 -1.82 11.93
CA HIS A 118 -22.84 -2.36 10.97
C HIS A 118 -23.13 -3.85 11.25
N PRO A 119 -23.60 -4.20 12.46
CA PRO A 119 -23.92 -5.57 12.80
C PRO A 119 -24.98 -6.12 11.83
N GLY A 120 -24.73 -7.31 11.29
CA GLY A 120 -25.63 -7.97 10.34
C GLY A 120 -25.35 -7.71 8.86
N LEU A 121 -24.26 -7.02 8.50
CA LEU A 121 -23.83 -6.97 7.10
C LEU A 121 -23.60 -8.39 6.53
N PRO A 122 -23.96 -8.64 5.26
CA PRO A 122 -23.77 -9.93 4.63
C PRO A 122 -22.28 -10.24 4.45
N GLN A 123 -21.91 -11.52 4.50
CA GLN A 123 -20.52 -11.99 4.36
C GLN A 123 -19.86 -11.50 3.06
N SER A 124 -20.62 -11.34 1.97
CA SER A 124 -20.12 -10.81 0.69
C SER A 124 -19.50 -9.42 0.81
N VAL A 125 -20.00 -8.57 1.72
CA VAL A 125 -19.42 -7.24 1.99
C VAL A 125 -18.07 -7.39 2.69
N TYR A 126 -17.93 -8.34 3.62
CA TYR A 126 -16.64 -8.63 4.22
C TYR A 126 -15.66 -9.13 3.16
N ASP A 127 -16.06 -10.08 2.33
CA ASP A 127 -15.17 -10.69 1.33
C ASP A 127 -14.69 -9.66 0.30
N ALA A 128 -15.56 -8.76 -0.14
CA ALA A 128 -15.22 -7.67 -1.06
C ALA A 128 -14.16 -6.70 -0.51
N HIS A 129 -14.06 -6.58 0.82
CA HIS A 129 -13.11 -5.71 1.52
C HIS A 129 -11.99 -6.47 2.23
N ALA A 130 -11.86 -7.77 1.98
CA ALA A 130 -10.79 -8.57 2.55
C ALA A 130 -9.43 -8.18 1.95
N ILE A 131 -8.38 -8.28 2.78
CA ILE A 131 -7.00 -8.14 2.31
C ILE A 131 -6.65 -9.41 1.52
N SER A 132 -6.18 -9.23 0.28
CA SER A 132 -5.89 -10.36 -0.61
C SER A 132 -4.81 -11.29 -0.05
N ALA A 133 -4.84 -12.58 -0.43
CA ALA A 133 -3.84 -13.55 0.00
C ALA A 133 -2.42 -13.12 -0.41
N MET A 134 -2.25 -12.70 -1.67
CA MET A 134 -0.99 -12.17 -2.20
C MET A 134 -0.46 -10.99 -1.37
N GLU A 135 -1.32 -10.02 -1.05
CA GLU A 135 -0.95 -8.86 -0.23
C GLU A 135 -0.47 -9.29 1.16
N LYS A 136 -1.20 -10.20 1.82
CA LYS A 136 -0.82 -10.73 3.13
C LYS A 136 0.52 -11.46 3.08
N GLU A 137 0.75 -12.29 2.08
CA GLU A 137 2.00 -13.04 1.90
C GLU A 137 3.20 -12.10 1.69
N LEU A 138 3.07 -11.11 0.81
CA LEU A 138 4.13 -10.13 0.58
C LEU A 138 4.42 -9.29 1.83
N LEU A 139 3.39 -8.88 2.57
CA LEU A 139 3.57 -8.16 3.84
C LEU A 139 4.18 -9.05 4.91
N LYS A 140 3.88 -10.35 4.92
CA LYS A 140 4.48 -11.32 5.84
C LYS A 140 5.98 -11.47 5.57
N VAL A 141 6.39 -11.55 4.31
CA VAL A 141 7.81 -11.51 3.93
C VAL A 141 8.49 -10.24 4.40
N LEU A 142 7.85 -9.07 4.26
CA LEU A 142 8.40 -7.80 4.76
C LEU A 142 8.50 -7.78 6.29
N TRP A 143 7.51 -8.32 7.00
CA TRP A 143 7.51 -8.42 8.45
C TRP A 143 8.70 -9.26 8.94
N ASP A 144 8.89 -10.44 8.35
CA ASP A 144 9.95 -11.37 8.76
C ASP A 144 11.34 -10.80 8.46
N ASN A 145 11.47 -10.00 7.40
CA ASN A 145 12.73 -9.38 6.98
C ASN A 145 12.94 -7.94 7.49
N ARG A 146 12.06 -7.41 8.36
CA ARG A 146 12.04 -5.98 8.73
C ARG A 146 13.34 -5.44 9.34
N HIS A 147 14.15 -6.31 9.95
CA HIS A 147 15.45 -5.95 10.55
C HIS A 147 16.65 -6.18 9.62
N THR A 148 16.42 -6.80 8.45
CA THR A 148 17.49 -7.03 7.50
C THR A 148 17.84 -5.71 6.81
N LYS A 149 19.11 -5.32 6.83
CA LYS A 149 19.60 -4.25 5.96
C LYS A 149 19.49 -4.80 4.53
N THR A 150 18.45 -4.44 3.79
CA THR A 150 18.39 -4.78 2.37
C THR A 150 19.55 -4.08 1.68
N GLN A 151 20.66 -4.79 1.53
CA GLN A 151 21.73 -4.43 0.61
C GLN A 151 21.03 -4.32 -0.75
N ARG A 152 20.83 -3.09 -1.22
CA ARG A 152 20.40 -2.87 -2.60
C ARG A 152 21.45 -3.56 -3.47
N LYS A 153 21.14 -4.73 -4.01
CA LYS A 153 21.95 -5.32 -5.08
C LYS A 153 21.92 -4.31 -6.22
N SER A 154 22.93 -3.46 -6.31
CA SER A 154 23.15 -2.64 -7.49
C SER A 154 23.29 -3.60 -8.66
N LYS A 155 22.41 -3.50 -9.66
CA LYS A 155 22.65 -4.14 -10.96
C LYS A 155 23.86 -3.47 -11.63
N LYS A 156 25.07 -3.89 -11.26
CA LYS A 156 26.23 -3.97 -12.18
C LYS A 156 26.15 -5.40 -12.73
N SER A 157 26.19 -5.73 -14.02
CA SER A 157 26.67 -5.05 -15.22
C SER A 157 25.91 -5.65 -16.43
N LYS A 158 25.70 -4.89 -17.51
CA LYS A 158 25.71 -5.49 -18.86
C LYS A 158 27.00 -5.03 -19.51
N GLN A 159 27.96 -5.94 -19.49
CA GLN A 159 29.26 -5.84 -20.11
C GLN A 159 29.09 -5.63 -21.62
N LYS A 160 29.64 -4.51 -22.12
CA LYS A 160 29.94 -4.33 -23.53
C LYS A 160 30.85 -5.48 -23.99
N LYS A 161 30.42 -6.24 -24.99
CA LYS A 161 31.32 -6.88 -25.95
C LYS A 161 30.90 -6.39 -27.33
N GLY A 162 31.74 -5.55 -27.92
CA GLY A 162 31.70 -5.30 -29.34
C GLY A 162 32.15 -6.56 -30.06
N ILE A 163 31.44 -6.91 -31.12
CA ILE A 163 32.02 -7.57 -32.28
C ILE A 163 31.61 -6.70 -33.46
N GLU A 164 32.65 -6.28 -34.17
CA GLU A 164 32.67 -5.44 -35.35
C GLU A 164 32.11 -6.19 -36.57
N GLN A 165 31.74 -5.40 -37.57
CA GLN A 165 30.99 -5.70 -38.78
C GLN A 165 31.70 -6.71 -39.71
N ASP A 166 30.94 -7.48 -40.51
CA ASP A 166 30.82 -7.18 -41.96
C ASP A 166 29.86 -8.14 -42.71
N ALA A 167 29.22 -7.56 -43.72
CA ALA A 167 28.71 -8.12 -44.97
C ALA A 167 27.56 -9.16 -45.02
N SER A 168 26.51 -8.71 -45.71
CA SER A 168 26.04 -9.33 -46.97
C SER A 168 25.22 -10.63 -46.86
N GLU A 169 23.88 -10.50 -46.84
CA GLU A 169 23.01 -10.78 -48.01
C GLU A 169 21.57 -11.11 -47.60
N ARG A 170 20.63 -10.51 -48.35
CA ARG A 170 19.33 -11.07 -48.78
C ARG A 170 18.31 -11.48 -47.71
N TYR A 171 17.34 -10.60 -47.50
CA TYR A 171 15.96 -10.96 -47.85
C TYR A 171 15.18 -9.73 -48.30
N LYS A 172 14.84 -9.71 -49.59
CA LYS A 172 13.78 -8.88 -50.16
C LYS A 172 12.50 -9.71 -50.10
N THR A 173 11.46 -9.20 -49.45
CA THR A 173 10.02 -9.37 -49.73
C THR A 173 9.26 -8.84 -48.52
N SER A 174 8.13 -8.14 -48.60
CA SER A 174 7.37 -7.55 -49.68
C SER A 174 6.15 -6.94 -48.97
N TRP A 175 6.10 -5.63 -48.72
CA TRP A 175 4.84 -4.95 -48.39
C TRP A 175 4.91 -3.51 -48.90
N ALA A 176 4.42 -3.30 -50.13
CA ALA A 176 3.94 -2.02 -50.60
C ALA A 176 2.80 -2.25 -51.62
N LEU A 177 1.59 -1.97 -51.16
CA LEU A 177 0.46 -1.34 -51.85
C LEU A 177 -0.14 -2.03 -53.10
N ARG A 178 -1.36 -2.56 -52.92
CA ARG A 178 -2.59 -1.92 -53.40
C ARG A 178 -3.81 -2.42 -52.65
#